data_AF-A0A357EBU3-F1
#
_entry.id   AF-A0A357EBU3-F1
#
_cell.length_a   1.000
_cell.length_b   1.000
_cell.length_c   1.000
_cell.angle_alpha   90.00
_cell.angle_beta   90.00
_cell.angle_gamma   90.00
#
_symmetry.space_group_name_H-M   'P 1'
#
loop_
_entity.id
_entity.type
_entity.pdbx_description
1 polymer ?
#
loop_
_entity_poly.entity_id
_entity_poly.type
_entity_poly.pdbx_seq_one_letter_code
_entity_poly.pdbx_strand_id
1 'polypeptide(L)'
;DLYKVGLLRPDRMEIAFKDFPLTGNVHGLANQVKAWMKEYGYDTYTLQSLSEKVVRAYFLNQSKNGKILLAQLLPLMNSTPIDFEALQLVHKHGGYWVYKIPAAHNPS
;
A
#
# COMPACT_ATOMS: atom_id res chain seq x y z
N ASP A 1 -3.63 -2.60 -10.35
CA ASP A 1 -3.60 -1.84 -9.09
C ASP A 1 -3.34 -2.82 -7.96
N LEU A 2 -2.26 -2.61 -7.20
CA LEU A 2 -1.73 -3.59 -6.25
C LEU A 2 -2.68 -3.83 -5.07
N TYR A 3 -3.50 -2.84 -4.74
CA TYR A 3 -4.55 -2.97 -3.73
C TYR A 3 -5.61 -4.01 -4.13
N LYS A 4 -5.97 -4.09 -5.42
CA LYS A 4 -6.92 -5.09 -5.92
C LYS A 4 -6.36 -6.51 -5.83
N VAL A 5 -5.04 -6.67 -5.96
CA VAL A 5 -4.38 -7.97 -5.81
C VAL A 5 -4.45 -8.45 -4.37
N GLY A 6 -4.24 -7.56 -3.39
CA GLY A 6 -4.43 -7.91 -1.98
C GLY A 6 -5.88 -8.30 -1.66
N LEU A 7 -6.87 -7.60 -2.25
CA LEU A 7 -8.28 -7.97 -2.10
C LEU A 7 -8.62 -9.35 -2.70
N LEU A 8 -7.96 -9.73 -3.80
CA LEU A 8 -8.15 -11.03 -4.45
C LEU A 8 -7.41 -12.18 -3.76
N ARG A 9 -6.42 -11.87 -2.91
CA ARG A 9 -5.58 -12.84 -2.19
C ARG A 9 -5.40 -12.43 -0.73
N PRO A 10 -6.50 -12.40 0.05
CA PRO A 10 -6.47 -11.99 1.45
C PRO A 10 -5.63 -12.92 2.33
N ASP A 11 -5.42 -14.17 1.88
CA ASP A 11 -4.50 -15.15 2.47
C ASP A 11 -3.03 -14.73 2.40
N ARG A 12 -2.68 -13.86 1.45
CA ARG A 12 -1.31 -13.40 1.20
C ARG A 12 -1.04 -11.97 1.58
N MET A 13 -2.07 -11.11 1.60
CA MET A 13 -1.93 -9.70 1.93
C MET A 13 -3.27 -9.13 2.41
N GLU A 14 -3.36 -8.85 3.70
CA GLU A 14 -4.58 -8.30 4.31
C GLU A 14 -4.69 -6.80 3.97
N ILE A 15 -5.59 -6.45 3.05
CA ILE A 15 -5.92 -5.07 2.68
C ILE A 15 -7.42 -4.87 2.84
N ALA A 16 -7.81 -3.77 3.48
CA ALA A 16 -9.19 -3.31 3.45
C ALA A 16 -9.33 -2.00 2.67
N PHE A 17 -10.54 -1.71 2.22
CA PHE A 17 -10.87 -0.42 1.63
C PHE A 17 -12.22 0.09 2.10
N LYS A 18 -12.37 1.41 2.08
CA LYS A 18 -13.65 2.08 2.31
C LYS A 18 -13.72 3.36 1.49
N ASP A 19 -14.89 3.62 0.92
CA ASP A 19 -15.17 4.84 0.19
C ASP A 19 -15.70 5.91 1.15
N PHE A 20 -15.17 7.12 1.01
CA PHE A 20 -15.57 8.29 1.79
C PHE A 20 -16.04 9.40 0.84
N PRO A 21 -17.10 10.13 1.22
CA PRO A 21 -17.53 11.28 0.45
C PRO A 21 -16.50 12.41 0.59
N LEU A 22 -16.04 12.95 -0.54
CA LEU A 22 -15.24 14.16 -0.62
C LEU A 22 -16.18 15.37 -0.52
N THR A 23 -16.74 15.59 0.67
CA THR A 23 -17.37 16.88 0.98
C THR A 23 -16.24 17.90 1.13
N GLY A 24 -16.43 19.16 0.72
CA GLY A 24 -15.36 20.18 0.59
C GLY A 24 -14.49 20.47 1.82
N ASN A 25 -14.68 19.75 2.93
CA ASN A 25 -13.82 19.72 4.10
C ASN A 25 -12.89 18.49 4.09
N VAL A 26 -11.77 18.61 3.36
CA VAL A 26 -10.70 17.60 3.29
C VAL A 26 -10.12 17.27 4.68
N HIS A 27 -10.16 18.22 5.62
CA HIS A 27 -9.68 18.01 6.98
C HIS A 27 -10.61 17.06 7.78
N GLY A 28 -11.93 17.18 7.57
CA GLY A 28 -12.92 16.26 8.12
C GLY A 28 -12.77 14.84 7.58
N LEU A 29 -12.47 14.70 6.28
CA LEU A 29 -12.19 13.43 5.65
C LEU A 29 -11.00 12.70 6.31
N ALA A 30 -9.87 13.40 6.51
CA ALA A 30 -8.70 12.78 7.12
C ALA A 30 -8.98 12.23 8.52
N ASN A 31 -9.79 12.94 9.33
CA ASN A 31 -10.21 12.48 10.64
C ASN A 31 -11.13 11.25 10.57
N GLN A 32 -12.08 11.22 9.63
CA GLN A 32 -12.94 10.05 9.40
C GLN A 32 -12.13 8.82 9.00
N VAL A 33 -11.15 8.99 8.11
CA VAL A 33 -10.26 7.92 7.65
C VAL A 33 -9.42 7.39 8.82
N LYS A 34 -8.82 8.28 9.64
CA LYS A 34 -8.04 7.89 10.82
C LYS A 34 -8.88 7.20 11.90
N ALA A 35 -10.10 7.67 12.13
CA ALA A 35 -11.02 7.05 13.08
C ALA A 35 -11.34 5.61 12.64
N TRP A 36 -11.68 5.42 11.36
CA TRP A 36 -11.93 4.10 10.80
C TRP A 36 -10.69 3.21 10.86
N MET A 37 -9.52 3.73 10.47
CA MET A 37 -8.25 2.99 10.55
C MET A 37 -8.01 2.42 11.96
N LYS A 38 -8.21 3.26 13.00
CA LYS A 38 -8.02 2.88 14.41
C LYS A 38 -9.09 1.90 14.90
N GLU A 39 -10.34 2.10 14.52
CA GLU A 39 -11.48 1.24 14.89
C GLU A 39 -11.27 -0.22 14.43
N TYR A 40 -10.68 -0.41 13.24
CA TYR A 40 -10.48 -1.74 12.64
C TYR A 40 -9.04 -2.27 12.75
N GLY A 41 -8.16 -1.62 13.52
CA GLY A 41 -6.82 -2.15 13.83
C GLY A 41 -5.80 -2.09 12.69
N TYR A 42 -5.92 -1.11 11.81
CA TYR A 42 -4.92 -0.80 10.77
C TYR A 42 -3.93 0.26 11.27
N ASP A 43 -2.72 0.30 10.72
CA ASP A 43 -1.65 1.22 11.14
C ASP A 43 -1.23 2.21 10.04
N THR A 44 -1.64 1.99 8.79
CA THR A 44 -1.39 2.91 7.67
C THR A 44 -2.55 2.93 6.66
N TYR A 45 -2.63 4.01 5.87
CA TYR A 45 -3.63 4.16 4.80
C TYR A 45 -3.13 5.00 3.61
N THR A 46 -3.65 4.74 2.40
CA THR A 46 -3.59 5.69 1.24
C THR A 46 -4.98 6.14 0.84
N LEU A 47 -5.02 7.21 0.06
CA LEU A 47 -6.22 7.72 -0.58
C LEU A 47 -6.06 7.67 -2.11
N GLN A 48 -7.09 7.16 -2.79
CA GLN A 48 -7.24 7.19 -4.23
C GLN A 48 -8.50 7.97 -4.57
N SER A 49 -8.37 9.07 -5.30
CA SER A 49 -9.54 9.79 -5.82
C SER A 49 -10.25 8.92 -6.86
N LEU A 50 -11.53 8.59 -6.63
CA LEU A 50 -12.38 7.89 -7.60
C LEU A 50 -13.17 8.86 -8.46
N SER A 51 -13.55 9.99 -7.89
CA SER A 51 -14.22 11.11 -8.57
C SER A 51 -14.01 12.40 -7.78
N GLU A 52 -14.56 13.51 -8.27
CA GLU A 52 -14.58 14.79 -7.54
C GLU A 52 -15.37 14.73 -6.21
N LYS A 53 -16.15 13.67 -5.99
CA LYS A 53 -17.03 13.53 -4.82
C LYS A 53 -16.71 12.32 -3.96
N VAL A 54 -15.80 11.45 -4.40
CA VAL A 54 -15.53 10.17 -3.73
C VAL A 54 -14.04 9.87 -3.73
N VAL A 55 -13.54 9.54 -2.55
CA VAL A 55 -12.20 9.02 -2.36
C VAL A 55 -12.28 7.62 -1.76
N ARG A 56 -11.43 6.71 -2.24
CA ARG A 56 -11.23 5.40 -1.64
C ARG A 56 -10.02 5.44 -0.73
N ALA A 57 -10.22 5.09 0.52
CA ALA A 57 -9.11 4.79 1.41
C ALA A 57 -8.78 3.30 1.35
N TYR A 58 -7.50 2.97 1.23
CA TYR A 58 -7.00 1.61 1.42
C TYR A 58 -6.22 1.56 2.72
N PHE A 59 -6.44 0.51 3.50
CA PHE A 59 -5.88 0.35 4.85
C PHE A 59 -5.03 -0.91 4.90
N LEU A 60 -3.88 -0.78 5.55
CA LEU A 60 -2.95 -1.89 5.75
C LEU A 60 -2.52 -1.95 7.21
N ASN A 61 -2.17 -3.16 7.62
CA ASN A 61 -1.45 -3.42 8.86
C ASN A 61 0.00 -3.76 8.50
N GLN A 62 0.90 -2.79 8.58
CA GLN A 62 2.34 -2.91 8.35
C GLN A 62 2.97 -3.96 9.28
N SER A 63 2.45 -4.11 10.50
CA SER A 63 2.96 -5.12 11.44
C SER A 63 2.79 -6.55 10.91
N LYS A 64 1.67 -6.83 10.22
CA LYS A 64 1.38 -8.12 9.58
C LYS A 64 1.94 -8.24 8.17
N ASN A 65 1.89 -7.15 7.40
CA ASN A 65 2.19 -7.17 5.97
C ASN A 65 3.59 -6.65 5.62
N GLY A 66 4.34 -6.08 6.57
CA GLY A 66 5.57 -5.33 6.29
C GLY A 66 6.74 -6.15 5.78
N LYS A 67 6.66 -7.49 5.82
CA LYS A 67 7.63 -8.41 5.20
C LYS A 67 7.22 -8.88 3.80
N ILE A 68 5.98 -8.59 3.37
CA ILE A 68 5.52 -8.96 2.04
C ILE A 68 6.10 -7.96 1.06
N LEU A 69 6.93 -8.45 0.14
CA LEU A 69 7.60 -7.64 -0.88
C LEU A 69 6.63 -6.71 -1.64
N LEU A 70 5.44 -7.22 -1.98
CA LEU A 70 4.40 -6.42 -2.64
C LEU A 70 3.86 -5.30 -1.75
N ALA A 71 3.73 -5.51 -0.44
CA ALA A 71 3.32 -4.46 0.48
C ALA A 71 4.38 -3.36 0.57
N GLN A 72 5.65 -3.74 0.60
CA GLN A 72 6.76 -2.79 0.68
C GLN A 72 6.91 -1.93 -0.57
N LEU A 73 6.49 -2.43 -1.73
CA LEU A 73 6.45 -1.67 -2.98
C LEU A 73 5.30 -0.66 -3.04
N LEU A 74 4.37 -0.67 -2.07
CA LEU A 74 3.32 0.34 -2.02
C LEU A 74 3.91 1.70 -1.61
N PRO A 75 3.41 2.81 -2.18
CA PRO A 75 3.84 4.17 -1.85
C PRO A 75 3.47 4.60 -0.41
N LEU A 76 2.96 3.67 0.41
CA LEU A 76 2.53 3.85 1.80
C LEU A 76 3.49 3.30 2.84
N MET A 77 4.44 2.49 2.42
CA MET A 77 5.42 1.96 3.35
C MET A 77 6.56 2.97 3.46
N ASN A 78 7.09 3.13 4.67
CA ASN A 78 8.33 3.89 4.93
C ASN A 78 9.57 3.16 4.36
N SER A 79 9.37 2.26 3.40
CA SER A 79 10.38 1.47 2.74
C SER A 79 10.90 2.27 1.57
N THR A 80 12.16 2.69 1.65
CA THR A 80 12.89 3.19 0.49
C THR A 80 13.04 2.02 -0.47
N PRO A 81 12.57 2.11 -1.73
CA PRO A 81 12.58 0.95 -2.62
C PRO A 81 13.99 0.47 -3.04
N ILE A 82 15.03 1.18 -2.59
CA ILE A 82 16.44 0.84 -2.71
C ILE A 82 16.89 -0.19 -1.68
N ASP A 83 16.18 -0.34 -0.55
CA ASP A 83 16.61 -1.19 0.57
C ASP A 83 16.02 -2.61 0.52
N PHE A 84 15.43 -3.01 -0.61
CA PHE A 84 14.91 -4.37 -0.78
C PHE A 84 16.05 -5.36 -1.06
N GLU A 85 16.51 -6.08 -0.05
CA GLU A 85 17.47 -7.18 -0.25
C GLU A 85 16.97 -8.24 -1.26
N ALA A 86 15.65 -8.41 -1.35
CA ALA A 86 15.02 -9.37 -2.25
C ALA A 86 14.85 -8.86 -3.70
N LEU A 87 15.12 -7.58 -4.00
CA LEU A 87 14.94 -7.00 -5.32
C LEU A 87 16.14 -6.16 -5.73
N GLN A 88 16.66 -6.40 -6.92
CA GLN A 88 17.70 -5.56 -7.50
C GLN A 88 17.07 -4.48 -8.37
N LEU A 89 17.21 -3.20 -8.01
CA LEU A 89 16.82 -2.08 -8.88
C LEU A 89 17.74 -2.06 -10.11
N VAL A 90 17.20 -2.31 -11.30
CA VAL A 90 17.98 -2.36 -12.55
C VAL A 90 17.83 -1.11 -13.41
N HIS A 91 16.72 -0.37 -13.24
CA HIS A 91 16.50 0.85 -14.00
C HIS A 91 15.54 1.81 -13.28
N LYS A 92 15.80 3.11 -13.38
CA LYS A 92 14.92 4.19 -12.93
C LYS A 92 14.86 5.28 -13.99
N HIS A 93 13.66 5.60 -14.46
CA HIS A 93 13.45 6.69 -15.42
C HIS A 93 12.15 7.44 -15.09
N GLY A 94 12.28 8.72 -14.73
CA GLY A 94 11.16 9.52 -14.22
C GLY A 94 10.55 8.89 -12.96
N GLY A 95 9.22 8.68 -12.99
CA GLY A 95 8.47 8.01 -11.92
C GLY A 95 8.46 6.46 -12.01
N TYR A 96 9.15 5.87 -12.99
CA TYR A 96 9.14 4.42 -13.22
C TYR A 96 10.39 3.74 -12.65
N TRP A 97 10.18 2.58 -12.02
CA TRP A 97 11.21 1.77 -11.38
C TRP A 97 11.09 0.35 -11.90
N VAL A 98 12.21 -0.24 -12.33
CA VAL A 98 12.28 -1.62 -12.84
C VAL A 98 13.15 -2.43 -11.91
N TYR A 99 12.59 -3.51 -11.38
CA TYR A 99 13.27 -4.42 -10.47
C TYR A 99 13.49 -5.79 -11.12
N LYS A 100 14.64 -6.38 -10.84
CA LYS A 100 14.94 -7.78 -11.12
C LYS A 100 14.75 -8.57 -9.83
N ILE A 101 13.99 -9.67 -9.91
CA ILE A 101 13.95 -10.69 -8.87
C ILE A 101 15.18 -11.58 -9.13
N PRO A 102 16.20 -11.57 -8.26
CA PRO A 102 17.32 -12.49 -8.41
C PRO A 102 16.81 -13.93 -8.29
N ALA A 103 17.36 -14.83 -9.11
CA ALA A 103 17.06 -16.25 -8.95
C ALA A 103 17.37 -16.66 -7.50
N ALA A 104 16.48 -17.42 -6.87
CA ALA A 104 16.64 -17.84 -5.49
C ALA A 104 18.06 -18.38 -5.31
N HIS A 105 18.81 -17.76 -4.40
CA HIS A 105 20.11 -18.28 -4.00
C HIS A 105 19.83 -19.64 -3.36
N ASN A 106 20.05 -20.73 -4.09
CA ASN A 106 20.15 -22.04 -3.48
C ASN A 106 21.48 -22.02 -2.71
N PRO A 107 21.47 -21.99 -1.36
CA PRO A 107 22.69 -22.26 -0.64
C PRO A 107 23.08 -23.71 -0.93
N SER A 108 24.26 -23.89 -1.52
CA SER A 108 24.93 -25.20 -1.65
C SER A 108 25.29 -25.78 -0.30
#